data_AF-A0A5C7ZNK7-F1
#
_entry.id   AF-A0A5C7ZNK7-F1
#
_cell.length_a   1.000
_cell.length_b   1.000
_cell.length_c   1.000
_cell.angle_alpha   90.00
_cell.angle_beta   90.00
_cell.angle_gamma   90.00
#
_symmetry.space_group_name_H-M   'P 1'
#
loop_
_entity.id
_entity.type
_entity.pdbx_description
1 polymer ?
#
loop_
_entity_poly.entity_id
_entity_poly.type
_entity_poly.pdbx_seq_one_letter_code
_entity_poly.pdbx_strand_id
1 'polypeptide(L)'
;MKRPLIAAALALSTAAAQAFCGFYVGKADAQLFNEASQVIVVRDGDKTVVSMLNDYQGELKEFAVVVPVPSVLQKGQINVGDKKIFDRLDAYSAPRLAEYYDSNPCERRAYEMRKDAVAMSAPMPAAAAPQSSKALGVTVEASYTVGEYDIVILSATQSDGLETWLKQSGYRIPANSARALTPYIRQNMKFFVARVNLAEQAKTGFQMLRPLQFAYESEKFMLPIRLGMANAKGPQDLIAYMLTRNGRVETSNYRTIKLPANMDLPVFLKQGDEFRNFYKAMFGEQAKKEGLRAVFTEYFWDMSWCDPCAADPLSPDELRKAGVFWVNRSDADAPQPVPLPGRPGILPRPMPPMGGGAQPVMLTRLHVRYTPETFPEDLMFQETKDRQNFQTRYVLRHPAKVEPEACAEAKPYLEGVRKRQEQEAQQLATLTGGDINAIRKKMVLPPAPPQKPWWDALWGNGK
;
A
#
# COMPACT_ATOMS: atom_id res chain seq x y z
N MET A 1 -41.64 -35.61 -26.34
CA MET A 1 -40.85 -35.02 -25.23
C MET A 1 -39.37 -34.94 -25.60
N LYS A 2 -38.81 -33.77 -25.94
CA LYS A 2 -37.40 -33.38 -25.70
C LYS A 2 -37.37 -31.84 -25.60
N ARG A 3 -36.70 -31.28 -24.58
CA ARG A 3 -36.46 -29.82 -24.45
C ARG A 3 -35.07 -29.50 -25.01
N PRO A 4 -34.87 -28.39 -25.74
CA PRO A 4 -33.53 -27.81 -25.88
C PRO A 4 -33.11 -27.20 -24.53
N LEU A 5 -31.90 -27.50 -24.08
CA LEU A 5 -31.28 -26.85 -22.92
C LEU A 5 -30.54 -25.60 -23.40
N ILE A 6 -30.99 -24.43 -22.93
CA ILE A 6 -30.30 -23.16 -23.18
C ILE A 6 -29.08 -23.11 -22.24
N ALA A 7 -27.88 -23.05 -22.82
CA ALA A 7 -26.65 -22.86 -22.05
C ALA A 7 -26.52 -21.38 -21.63
N ALA A 8 -26.88 -21.06 -20.39
CA ALA A 8 -26.67 -19.74 -19.82
C ALA A 8 -25.17 -19.53 -19.51
N ALA A 9 -24.50 -18.70 -20.31
CA ALA A 9 -23.11 -18.33 -20.05
C ALA A 9 -23.03 -17.37 -18.85
N LEU A 10 -22.54 -17.86 -17.71
CA LEU A 10 -22.21 -17.00 -16.56
C LEU A 10 -20.96 -16.17 -16.89
N ALA A 11 -21.18 -14.95 -17.37
CA ALA A 11 -20.14 -13.93 -17.42
C ALA A 11 -19.80 -13.48 -15.99
N LEU A 12 -18.73 -14.05 -15.42
CA LEU A 12 -18.16 -13.65 -14.13
C LEU A 12 -17.47 -12.28 -14.26
N SER A 13 -18.26 -11.22 -14.24
CA SER A 13 -17.78 -9.84 -14.11
C SER A 13 -17.19 -9.64 -12.70
N THR A 14 -15.87 -9.69 -12.58
CA THR A 14 -15.17 -9.33 -11.35
C THR A 14 -15.26 -7.82 -11.14
N ALA A 15 -16.31 -7.37 -10.44
CA ALA A 15 -16.42 -5.98 -10.02
C ALA A 15 -15.18 -5.56 -9.22
N ALA A 16 -14.60 -4.43 -9.58
CA ALA A 16 -13.63 -3.78 -8.73
C ALA A 16 -14.37 -3.23 -7.49
N ALA A 17 -13.78 -3.45 -6.32
CA ALA A 17 -14.41 -3.26 -5.02
C ALA A 17 -13.47 -2.37 -4.23
N GLN A 18 -13.70 -1.05 -4.14
CA GLN A 18 -12.69 -0.07 -3.73
C GLN A 18 -13.29 1.15 -2.99
N ALA A 19 -12.56 1.75 -2.03
CA ALA A 19 -13.17 2.34 -0.84
C ALA A 19 -12.89 3.81 -0.49
N PHE A 20 -13.94 4.54 -0.14
CA PHE A 20 -13.93 5.98 0.12
C PHE A 20 -14.05 6.37 1.61
N CYS A 21 -13.37 7.45 2.00
CA CYS A 21 -13.39 8.01 3.37
C CYS A 21 -14.25 9.28 3.50
N GLY A 22 -15.17 9.49 2.56
CA GLY A 22 -16.14 10.58 2.53
C GLY A 22 -17.42 10.13 1.82
N PHE A 23 -18.24 11.07 1.36
CA PHE A 23 -19.46 10.78 0.61
C PHE A 23 -19.71 11.84 -0.48
N TYR A 24 -20.10 11.41 -1.69
CA TYR A 24 -20.34 12.31 -2.83
C TYR A 24 -21.82 12.74 -2.93
N VAL A 25 -22.05 14.05 -3.00
CA VAL A 25 -23.35 14.67 -3.33
C VAL A 25 -23.32 15.29 -4.73
N GLY A 26 -24.43 15.24 -5.47
CA GLY A 26 -24.53 15.82 -6.83
C GLY A 26 -25.84 16.55 -7.07
N LYS A 27 -25.90 17.49 -8.03
CA LYS A 27 -27.11 18.30 -8.28
C LYS A 27 -28.13 17.71 -9.27
N ALA A 28 -27.78 16.62 -9.95
CA ALA A 28 -28.63 15.92 -10.91
C ALA A 28 -28.78 14.43 -10.52
N ASP A 29 -29.57 13.66 -11.27
CA ASP A 29 -29.71 12.19 -11.12
C ASP A 29 -28.47 11.39 -11.58
N ALA A 30 -27.29 12.01 -11.54
CA ALA A 30 -26.02 11.35 -11.76
C ALA A 30 -25.72 10.42 -10.60
N GLN A 31 -25.72 9.11 -10.86
CA GLN A 31 -25.29 8.12 -9.88
C GLN A 31 -23.76 8.19 -9.75
N LEU A 32 -23.28 8.75 -8.64
CA LEU A 32 -21.85 9.00 -8.40
C LEU A 32 -21.21 7.80 -7.70
N PHE A 33 -20.18 7.22 -8.29
CA PHE A 33 -19.50 6.04 -7.77
C PHE A 33 -18.03 6.31 -7.46
N ASN A 34 -17.50 5.51 -6.54
CA ASN A 34 -16.08 5.48 -6.20
C ASN A 34 -15.49 4.16 -6.69
N GLU A 35 -14.35 4.21 -7.38
CA GLU A 35 -13.46 3.07 -7.53
C GLU A 35 -12.32 3.20 -6.51
N ALA A 36 -11.03 3.29 -6.86
CA ALA A 36 -9.98 3.39 -5.84
C ALA A 36 -10.22 4.53 -4.81
N SER A 37 -9.94 4.29 -3.53
CA SER A 37 -9.32 5.37 -2.75
C SER A 37 -8.15 4.87 -1.92
N GLN A 38 -7.14 5.72 -1.87
CA GLN A 38 -5.97 5.56 -1.04
C GLN A 38 -5.92 6.72 -0.06
N VAL A 39 -5.45 6.47 1.16
CA VAL A 39 -5.19 7.53 2.14
C VAL A 39 -3.76 7.50 2.63
N ILE A 40 -3.21 8.69 2.89
CA ILE A 40 -2.02 8.86 3.73
C ILE A 40 -2.51 9.44 5.05
N VAL A 41 -2.15 8.83 6.17
CA VAL A 41 -2.49 9.32 7.52
C VAL A 41 -1.21 9.48 8.31
N VAL A 42 -0.79 10.72 8.47
CA VAL A 42 0.37 11.11 9.27
C VAL A 42 -0.07 11.39 10.69
N ARG A 43 0.60 10.84 11.70
CA ARG A 43 0.25 11.00 13.12
C ARG A 43 1.49 11.11 14.01
N ASP A 44 1.52 12.13 14.86
CA ASP A 44 2.50 12.31 15.94
C ASP A 44 1.83 13.11 17.08
N GLY A 45 1.77 12.53 18.29
CA GLY A 45 0.99 13.07 19.39
C GLY A 45 -0.52 13.15 19.10
N ASP A 46 -1.10 14.33 19.32
CA ASP A 46 -2.50 14.70 19.05
C ASP A 46 -2.76 15.14 17.59
N LYS A 47 -1.70 15.31 16.79
CA LYS A 47 -1.75 15.98 15.48
C LYS A 47 -1.80 14.98 14.35
N THR A 48 -2.80 15.12 13.48
CA THR A 48 -2.98 14.28 12.29
C THR A 48 -2.93 15.11 11.02
N VAL A 49 -2.32 14.58 9.96
CA VAL A 49 -2.56 15.04 8.58
C VAL A 49 -3.11 13.87 7.77
N VAL A 50 -4.23 14.07 7.10
CA VAL A 50 -4.86 13.10 6.21
C VAL A 50 -4.77 13.61 4.77
N SER A 51 -4.28 12.78 3.85
CA SER A 51 -4.41 13.00 2.41
C SER A 51 -5.28 11.91 1.81
N MET A 52 -6.28 12.26 0.99
CA MET A 52 -7.18 11.32 0.34
C MET A 52 -7.09 11.46 -1.19
N LEU A 53 -6.70 10.37 -1.86
CA LEU A 53 -6.78 10.22 -3.31
C LEU A 53 -8.01 9.36 -3.61
N ASN A 54 -9.03 9.91 -4.26
CA ASN A 54 -10.29 9.23 -4.56
C ASN A 54 -10.54 9.19 -6.07
N ASP A 55 -10.85 8.01 -6.58
CA ASP A 55 -11.04 7.70 -8.00
C ASP A 55 -12.53 7.75 -8.34
N TYR A 56 -12.93 8.92 -8.82
CA TYR A 56 -14.32 9.27 -9.06
C TYR A 56 -14.80 8.73 -10.41
N GLN A 57 -15.93 8.03 -10.42
CA GLN A 57 -16.66 7.67 -11.64
C GLN A 57 -18.08 8.24 -11.67
N GLY A 58 -18.31 9.10 -12.67
CA GLY A 58 -19.59 9.72 -12.97
C GLY A 58 -19.45 10.76 -14.08
N GLU A 59 -20.56 11.31 -14.57
CA GLU A 59 -20.51 12.46 -15.48
C GLU A 59 -19.99 13.69 -14.76
N LEU A 60 -19.08 14.45 -15.38
CA LEU A 60 -18.56 15.73 -14.87
C LEU A 60 -19.65 16.81 -14.82
N LYS A 61 -20.50 16.74 -13.79
CA LYS A 61 -21.59 17.66 -13.42
C LYS A 61 -21.43 18.03 -11.94
N GLU A 62 -21.96 19.17 -11.49
CA GLU A 62 -21.62 19.72 -10.17
C GLU A 62 -21.82 18.73 -9.00
N PHE A 63 -20.71 18.39 -8.33
CA PHE A 63 -20.68 17.52 -7.16
C PHE A 63 -19.78 18.07 -6.04
N ALA A 64 -19.95 17.53 -4.83
CA ALA A 64 -19.10 17.83 -3.68
C ALA A 64 -18.79 16.57 -2.86
N VAL A 65 -17.65 16.59 -2.17
CA VAL A 65 -17.15 15.57 -1.24
C VAL A 65 -17.42 16.04 0.19
N VAL A 66 -18.20 15.26 0.95
CA VAL A 66 -18.48 15.48 2.38
C VAL A 66 -17.58 14.58 3.22
N VAL A 67 -16.85 15.14 4.19
CA VAL A 67 -15.85 14.43 5.01
C VAL A 67 -16.13 14.69 6.51
N PRO A 68 -16.28 13.65 7.35
CA PRO A 68 -16.34 13.79 8.80
C PRO A 68 -14.95 14.07 9.37
N VAL A 69 -14.84 15.09 10.22
CA VAL A 69 -13.57 15.49 10.86
C VAL A 69 -13.79 15.74 12.37
N PRO A 70 -12.82 15.44 13.24
CA PRO A 70 -13.04 15.49 14.69
C PRO A 70 -13.07 16.91 15.27
N SER A 71 -12.45 17.88 14.60
CA SER A 71 -12.45 19.31 14.94
C SER A 71 -13.07 20.15 13.82
N VAL A 72 -13.34 21.43 14.08
CA VAL A 72 -13.55 22.39 12.98
C VAL A 72 -12.19 22.62 12.33
N LEU A 73 -12.11 22.54 11.01
CA LEU A 73 -10.88 22.91 10.28
C LEU A 73 -10.81 24.43 10.16
N GLN A 74 -9.63 24.99 10.42
CA GLN A 74 -9.27 26.32 9.93
C GLN A 74 -8.87 26.21 8.45
N LYS A 75 -8.81 27.35 7.75
CA LYS A 75 -8.54 27.36 6.31
C LYS A 75 -7.18 26.70 5.98
N GLY A 76 -6.12 27.07 6.69
CA GLY A 76 -4.75 26.64 6.40
C GLY A 76 -4.44 25.21 6.84
N GLN A 77 -5.44 24.56 7.42
CA GLN A 77 -5.45 23.13 7.64
C GLN A 77 -5.99 22.36 6.43
N ILE A 78 -6.27 22.99 5.28
CA ILE A 78 -6.67 22.31 4.03
C ILE A 78 -5.78 22.75 2.85
N ASN A 79 -5.35 21.78 2.05
CA ASN A 79 -4.47 21.92 0.90
C ASN A 79 -4.79 20.87 -0.18
N VAL A 80 -4.19 20.99 -1.37
CA VAL A 80 -4.21 19.95 -2.41
C VAL A 80 -2.82 19.34 -2.53
N GLY A 81 -2.76 18.01 -2.44
CA GLY A 81 -1.54 17.22 -2.52
C GLY A 81 -1.13 16.88 -3.96
N ASP A 82 0.01 16.18 -4.08
CA ASP A 82 0.53 15.64 -5.34
C ASP A 82 0.29 14.12 -5.39
N LYS A 83 -0.41 13.63 -6.43
CA LYS A 83 -0.65 12.18 -6.63
C LYS A 83 0.66 11.38 -6.65
N LYS A 84 1.77 11.97 -7.11
CA LYS A 84 3.08 11.30 -7.15
C LYS A 84 3.56 10.82 -5.78
N ILE A 85 3.10 11.43 -4.68
CA ILE A 85 3.42 10.97 -3.32
C ILE A 85 2.74 9.65 -3.00
N PHE A 86 1.50 9.46 -3.44
CA PHE A 86 0.80 8.16 -3.35
C PHE A 86 1.50 7.11 -4.22
N ASP A 87 1.88 7.48 -5.45
CA ASP A 87 2.57 6.57 -6.38
C ASP A 87 3.96 6.15 -5.86
N ARG A 88 4.67 7.05 -5.16
CA ARG A 88 5.97 6.78 -4.52
C ARG A 88 5.83 5.93 -3.25
N LEU A 89 4.82 6.21 -2.41
CA LEU A 89 4.50 5.36 -1.25
C LEU A 89 4.06 3.96 -1.69
N ASP A 90 3.27 3.85 -2.76
CA ASP A 90 2.85 2.56 -3.32
C ASP A 90 4.06 1.78 -3.81
N ALA A 91 4.87 2.34 -4.72
CA ALA A 91 6.06 1.67 -5.26
C ALA A 91 7.08 1.26 -4.17
N TYR A 92 7.22 2.03 -3.10
CA TYR A 92 8.10 1.70 -1.98
C TYR A 92 7.57 0.53 -1.12
N SER A 93 6.27 0.52 -0.83
CA SER A 93 5.64 -0.37 0.16
C SER A 93 4.84 -1.56 -0.40
N ALA A 94 4.60 -1.61 -1.72
CA ALA A 94 3.77 -2.63 -2.33
C ALA A 94 4.33 -4.06 -2.15
N PRO A 95 3.44 -5.07 -2.07
CA PRO A 95 3.81 -6.49 -2.05
C PRO A 95 4.73 -6.88 -3.21
N ARG A 96 5.89 -7.47 -2.89
CA ARG A 96 6.97 -7.71 -3.86
C ARG A 96 7.02 -9.16 -4.36
N LEU A 97 7.61 -9.33 -5.54
CA LEU A 97 8.01 -10.62 -6.10
C LEU A 97 9.54 -10.64 -6.17
N ALA A 98 10.18 -11.60 -5.49
CA ALA A 98 11.63 -11.70 -5.37
C ALA A 98 12.16 -12.96 -6.07
N GLU A 99 13.12 -12.79 -6.97
CA GLU A 99 13.68 -13.89 -7.75
C GLU A 99 15.00 -14.39 -7.13
N TYR A 100 15.09 -15.71 -6.93
CA TYR A 100 16.31 -16.41 -6.54
C TYR A 100 16.63 -17.47 -7.59
N TYR A 101 17.92 -17.70 -7.83
CA TYR A 101 18.41 -18.67 -8.80
C TYR A 101 19.19 -19.75 -8.05
N ASP A 102 18.76 -21.01 -8.20
CA ASP A 102 19.48 -22.15 -7.62
C ASP A 102 20.87 -22.26 -8.28
N SER A 103 21.91 -22.48 -7.48
CA SER A 103 23.26 -22.74 -8.01
C SER A 103 23.31 -24.06 -8.79
N ASN A 104 24.09 -24.11 -9.86
CA ASN A 104 24.28 -25.34 -10.63
C ASN A 104 24.92 -26.44 -9.75
N PRO A 105 24.26 -27.60 -9.53
CA PRO A 105 24.78 -28.64 -8.65
C PRO A 105 26.12 -29.21 -9.13
N CYS A 106 26.39 -29.19 -10.44
CA CYS A 106 27.62 -29.74 -11.02
C CYS A 106 28.82 -28.78 -10.93
N GLU A 107 28.61 -27.48 -10.70
CA GLU A 107 29.71 -26.48 -10.62
C GLU A 107 30.50 -26.53 -9.31
N ARG A 108 30.02 -27.28 -8.31
CA ARG A 108 30.62 -27.31 -6.96
C ARG A 108 32.10 -27.70 -6.97
N ARG A 109 32.49 -28.66 -7.82
CA ARG A 109 33.89 -29.07 -8.03
C ARG A 109 34.78 -27.99 -8.69
N ALA A 110 34.20 -27.12 -9.52
CA ALA A 110 34.96 -26.06 -10.20
C ALA A 110 35.30 -24.89 -9.25
N TYR A 111 34.48 -24.67 -8.22
CA TYR A 111 34.71 -23.60 -7.24
C TYR A 111 35.79 -23.96 -6.21
N GLU A 112 35.96 -25.24 -5.89
CA GLU A 112 37.01 -25.71 -4.98
C GLU A 112 38.40 -25.56 -5.63
N MET A 113 38.56 -25.91 -6.91
CA MET A 113 39.82 -25.73 -7.66
C MET A 113 40.17 -24.27 -7.99
N ARG A 114 39.26 -23.31 -7.78
CA ARG A 114 39.50 -21.87 -8.07
C ARG A 114 39.88 -21.04 -6.84
N LYS A 115 39.81 -21.59 -5.63
CA LYS A 115 40.13 -20.83 -4.40
C LYS A 115 41.62 -20.52 -4.23
N ASP A 116 42.50 -21.31 -4.82
CA ASP A 116 43.96 -21.14 -4.69
C ASP A 116 44.53 -20.02 -5.58
N ALA A 117 43.71 -19.39 -6.44
CA ALA A 117 44.17 -18.55 -7.54
C ALA A 117 43.80 -17.05 -7.46
N VAL A 118 43.00 -16.60 -6.49
CA VAL A 118 42.58 -15.18 -6.38
C VAL A 118 42.64 -14.67 -4.94
N ALA A 119 43.83 -14.22 -4.56
CA ALA A 119 44.04 -13.24 -3.49
C ALA A 119 44.51 -11.90 -4.09
N MET A 120 44.45 -10.83 -3.29
CA MET A 120 44.92 -9.45 -3.59
C MET A 120 44.04 -8.61 -4.55
N SER A 121 43.27 -7.69 -3.96
CA SER A 121 43.00 -6.33 -4.49
C SER A 121 42.37 -5.46 -3.40
N ALA A 122 42.69 -4.15 -3.39
CA ALA A 122 42.25 -3.19 -2.37
C ALA A 122 41.48 -2.00 -3.01
N PRO A 123 40.60 -1.31 -2.26
CA PRO A 123 39.74 -0.25 -2.81
C PRO A 123 40.44 1.12 -2.93
N MET A 124 39.87 1.99 -3.79
CA MET A 124 40.23 3.40 -3.97
C MET A 124 38.96 4.29 -3.98
N PRO A 125 39.06 5.59 -3.65
CA PRO A 125 37.91 6.43 -3.29
C PRO A 125 37.25 7.20 -4.46
N ALA A 126 36.07 7.76 -4.19
CA ALA A 126 35.30 8.62 -5.12
C ALA A 126 35.53 10.13 -4.87
N ALA A 127 35.13 10.97 -5.85
CA ALA A 127 35.22 12.43 -5.83
C ALA A 127 33.83 13.10 -5.94
N ALA A 128 33.74 14.41 -5.63
CA ALA A 128 32.47 15.13 -5.39
C ALA A 128 32.16 16.25 -6.42
N ALA A 129 30.96 16.85 -6.32
CA ALA A 129 30.39 17.84 -7.25
C ALA A 129 30.10 19.24 -6.59
N PRO A 130 29.72 20.29 -7.37
CA PRO A 130 29.47 21.67 -6.88
C PRO A 130 27.98 22.08 -6.71
N GLN A 131 27.73 23.33 -6.25
CA GLN A 131 26.48 23.91 -5.69
C GLN A 131 26.08 25.26 -6.37
N SER A 132 24.91 25.90 -6.24
CA SER A 132 23.55 25.64 -5.64
C SER A 132 22.48 26.55 -6.35
N SER A 133 21.27 26.84 -5.83
CA SER A 133 21.01 27.97 -4.89
C SER A 133 19.55 28.05 -4.33
N LYS A 134 19.20 29.12 -3.58
CA LYS A 134 18.08 29.35 -2.62
C LYS A 134 17.00 30.34 -3.17
N ALA A 135 15.80 30.65 -2.60
CA ALA A 135 14.86 30.07 -1.58
C ALA A 135 13.55 30.96 -1.46
N LEU A 136 12.74 30.83 -0.38
CA LEU A 136 11.54 31.62 0.06
C LEU A 136 10.19 31.23 -0.64
N GLY A 137 8.93 31.51 -0.21
CA GLY A 137 8.22 32.18 0.92
C GLY A 137 6.75 32.49 0.48
N VAL A 138 5.66 32.76 1.26
CA VAL A 138 5.35 32.82 2.73
C VAL A 138 3.91 32.24 3.00
N THR A 139 2.92 32.95 3.59
CA THR A 139 1.67 32.37 4.19
C THR A 139 0.45 33.36 4.23
N VAL A 140 -0.74 32.89 4.70
CA VAL A 140 -1.95 33.63 5.22
C VAL A 140 -3.18 33.74 4.26
N GLU A 141 -4.39 34.06 4.80
CA GLU A 141 -5.63 33.33 4.49
C GLU A 141 -6.98 34.07 4.59
N ALA A 142 -7.87 33.86 3.61
CA ALA A 142 -9.33 34.09 3.66
C ALA A 142 -10.08 33.12 2.71
N SER A 143 -11.42 33.00 2.79
CA SER A 143 -12.26 32.07 1.99
C SER A 143 -11.86 31.96 0.51
N TYR A 144 -11.80 30.74 -0.03
CA TYR A 144 -11.04 30.43 -1.26
C TYR A 144 -11.46 29.14 -1.99
N THR A 145 -11.00 29.06 -3.24
CA THR A 145 -10.80 27.80 -3.98
C THR A 145 -9.36 27.31 -3.74
N VAL A 146 -9.17 26.00 -3.51
CA VAL A 146 -7.84 25.35 -3.51
C VAL A 146 -7.73 24.47 -4.73
N GLY A 147 -6.95 24.91 -5.72
CA GLY A 147 -6.83 24.18 -6.97
C GLY A 147 -8.19 24.08 -7.67
N GLU A 148 -8.72 22.86 -7.76
CA GLU A 148 -10.03 22.54 -8.32
C GLU A 148 -11.16 22.40 -7.29
N TYR A 149 -10.96 22.78 -6.02
CA TYR A 149 -11.95 22.63 -4.95
C TYR A 149 -12.42 23.95 -4.34
N ASP A 150 -13.72 24.25 -4.44
CA ASP A 150 -14.36 25.30 -3.66
C ASP A 150 -14.73 24.74 -2.27
N ILE A 151 -14.14 25.28 -1.20
CA ILE A 151 -14.22 24.69 0.14
C ILE A 151 -15.26 25.40 1.01
N VAL A 152 -16.14 24.61 1.64
CA VAL A 152 -17.10 25.07 2.66
C VAL A 152 -16.92 24.24 3.93
N ILE A 153 -16.69 24.92 5.05
CA ILE A 153 -16.50 24.31 6.37
C ILE A 153 -17.75 24.58 7.19
N LEU A 154 -18.42 23.53 7.68
CA LEU A 154 -19.72 23.63 8.33
C LEU A 154 -19.64 23.24 9.82
N SER A 155 -20.10 24.14 10.70
CA SER A 155 -20.20 23.90 12.13
C SER A 155 -21.39 22.99 12.44
N ALA A 156 -21.13 21.83 13.05
CA ALA A 156 -22.15 20.80 13.30
C ALA A 156 -23.10 21.10 14.49
N THR A 157 -23.44 22.36 14.74
CA THR A 157 -24.49 22.73 15.72
C THR A 157 -25.90 22.43 15.22
N GLN A 158 -26.08 22.23 13.91
CA GLN A 158 -27.33 21.72 13.33
C GLN A 158 -27.03 20.56 12.39
N SER A 159 -27.48 19.37 12.79
CA SER A 159 -27.32 18.14 12.02
C SER A 159 -28.26 18.12 10.82
N ASP A 160 -29.52 18.49 11.06
CA ASP A 160 -30.52 18.81 10.05
C ASP A 160 -30.07 20.01 9.19
N GLY A 161 -29.19 20.87 9.73
CA GLY A 161 -28.60 22.02 9.05
C GLY A 161 -27.64 21.62 7.93
N LEU A 162 -26.88 20.53 8.05
CA LEU A 162 -26.06 20.02 6.94
C LEU A 162 -26.95 19.52 5.80
N GLU A 163 -27.95 18.69 6.11
CA GLU A 163 -28.89 18.16 5.12
C GLU A 163 -29.74 19.27 4.48
N THR A 164 -30.16 20.25 5.27
CA THR A 164 -30.89 21.43 4.80
C THR A 164 -30.00 22.33 3.94
N TRP A 165 -28.77 22.62 4.34
CA TRP A 165 -27.82 23.42 3.55
C TRP A 165 -27.47 22.74 2.23
N LEU A 166 -27.27 21.42 2.22
CA LEU A 166 -27.06 20.64 1.00
C LEU A 166 -28.25 20.77 0.05
N LYS A 167 -29.47 20.53 0.53
CA LYS A 167 -30.71 20.67 -0.26
C LYS A 167 -30.93 22.10 -0.77
N GLN A 168 -30.73 23.11 0.08
CA GLN A 168 -30.84 24.54 -0.28
C GLN A 168 -29.78 24.96 -1.31
N SER A 169 -28.57 24.36 -1.25
CA SER A 169 -27.50 24.55 -2.23
C SER A 169 -27.71 23.74 -3.53
N GLY A 170 -28.85 23.05 -3.66
CA GLY A 170 -29.26 22.28 -4.83
C GLY A 170 -28.68 20.85 -4.92
N TYR A 171 -28.02 20.35 -3.88
CA TYR A 171 -27.46 19.00 -3.86
C TYR A 171 -28.50 17.96 -3.46
N ARG A 172 -28.58 16.86 -4.24
CA ARG A 172 -29.32 15.65 -3.89
C ARG A 172 -28.45 14.75 -3.00
N ILE A 173 -29.10 14.15 -2.02
CA ILE A 173 -28.50 13.23 -1.05
C ILE A 173 -29.17 11.87 -1.26
N PRO A 174 -28.42 10.77 -1.51
CA PRO A 174 -28.98 9.42 -1.58
C PRO A 174 -29.69 9.02 -0.27
N ALA A 175 -30.73 8.21 -0.39
CA ALA A 175 -31.66 7.89 0.70
C ALA A 175 -31.01 7.27 1.97
N ASN A 176 -29.79 6.73 1.86
CA ASN A 176 -29.07 6.13 2.97
C ASN A 176 -28.11 7.11 3.69
N SER A 177 -27.69 8.21 3.07
CA SER A 177 -26.58 9.03 3.61
C SER A 177 -26.94 9.76 4.90
N ALA A 178 -28.20 10.15 5.11
CA ALA A 178 -28.65 10.73 6.40
C ALA A 178 -28.47 9.75 7.57
N ARG A 179 -28.76 8.45 7.35
CA ARG A 179 -28.48 7.37 8.32
C ARG A 179 -26.98 7.18 8.53
N ALA A 180 -26.18 7.29 7.47
CA ALA A 180 -24.72 7.18 7.54
C ALA A 180 -24.06 8.39 8.25
N LEU A 181 -24.65 9.59 8.19
CA LEU A 181 -24.18 10.80 8.89
C LEU A 181 -24.49 10.79 10.39
N THR A 182 -25.63 10.19 10.78
CA THR A 182 -26.16 10.18 12.17
C THR A 182 -25.16 9.74 13.27
N PRO A 183 -24.24 8.77 13.07
CA PRO A 183 -23.25 8.41 14.08
C PRO A 183 -22.22 9.51 14.35
N TYR A 184 -21.67 10.14 13.32
CA TYR A 184 -20.67 11.21 13.44
C TYR A 184 -21.25 12.44 14.15
N ILE A 185 -22.51 12.76 13.83
CA ILE A 185 -23.35 13.74 14.53
C ILE A 185 -23.39 13.47 16.04
N ARG A 186 -23.74 12.23 16.45
CA ARG A 186 -23.79 11.83 17.87
C ARG A 186 -22.42 11.85 18.54
N GLN A 187 -21.35 11.67 17.76
CA GLN A 187 -19.96 11.80 18.21
C GLN A 187 -19.42 13.24 18.18
N ASN A 188 -20.29 14.24 17.97
CA ASN A 188 -19.99 15.69 17.90
C ASN A 188 -18.95 16.07 16.82
N MET A 189 -18.75 15.23 15.80
CA MET A 189 -17.82 15.50 14.70
C MET A 189 -18.36 16.60 13.77
N LYS A 190 -17.46 17.24 13.04
CA LYS A 190 -17.75 18.34 12.12
C LYS A 190 -17.69 17.84 10.68
N PHE A 191 -18.25 18.63 9.76
CA PHE A 191 -18.30 18.26 8.35
C PHE A 191 -17.61 19.30 7.48
N PHE A 192 -16.62 18.82 6.75
CA PHE A 192 -15.95 19.56 5.69
C PHE A 192 -16.62 19.19 4.36
N VAL A 193 -16.84 20.17 3.49
CA VAL A 193 -17.43 19.98 2.16
C VAL A 193 -16.54 20.62 1.09
N ALA A 194 -15.94 19.82 0.22
CA ALA A 194 -15.23 20.29 -0.97
C ALA A 194 -16.10 20.12 -2.22
N ARG A 195 -16.64 21.21 -2.77
CA ARG A 195 -17.27 21.23 -4.10
C ARG A 195 -16.17 21.17 -5.15
N VAL A 196 -16.37 20.37 -6.21
CA VAL A 196 -15.46 20.36 -7.35
C VAL A 196 -15.83 21.49 -8.31
N ASN A 197 -14.85 22.35 -8.58
CA ASN A 197 -14.93 23.43 -9.54
C ASN A 197 -14.42 22.93 -10.90
N LEU A 198 -15.35 22.51 -11.76
CA LEU A 198 -15.05 21.90 -13.06
C LEU A 198 -14.31 22.85 -14.02
N ALA A 199 -14.49 24.17 -13.87
CA ALA A 199 -13.79 25.16 -14.68
C ALA A 199 -12.30 25.28 -14.31
N GLU A 200 -11.95 25.14 -13.04
CA GLU A 200 -10.55 25.05 -12.61
C GLU A 200 -9.96 23.66 -12.88
N GLN A 201 -10.71 22.58 -12.66
CA GLN A 201 -10.28 21.21 -12.98
C GLN A 201 -9.86 21.08 -14.46
N ALA A 202 -10.66 21.61 -15.39
CA ALA A 202 -10.33 21.59 -16.82
C ALA A 202 -8.99 22.28 -17.16
N LYS A 203 -8.61 23.35 -16.43
CA LYS A 203 -7.33 24.04 -16.64
C LYS A 203 -6.12 23.23 -16.15
N THR A 204 -6.31 22.26 -15.26
CA THR A 204 -5.20 21.44 -14.74
C THR A 204 -4.65 20.46 -15.78
N GLY A 205 -5.41 20.13 -16.82
CA GLY A 205 -5.06 19.12 -17.82
C GLY A 205 -5.16 17.66 -17.33
N PHE A 206 -5.51 17.40 -16.07
CA PHE A 206 -5.67 16.05 -15.54
C PHE A 206 -7.11 15.55 -15.68
N GLN A 207 -7.28 14.30 -16.10
CA GLN A 207 -8.58 13.61 -16.13
C GLN A 207 -9.06 13.14 -14.74
N MET A 208 -8.16 13.11 -13.76
CA MET A 208 -8.42 12.74 -12.37
C MET A 208 -8.27 13.96 -11.46
N LEU A 209 -9.01 13.98 -10.35
CA LEU A 209 -8.83 14.96 -9.28
C LEU A 209 -7.51 14.75 -8.55
N ARG A 210 -6.89 15.84 -8.08
CA ARG A 210 -5.71 15.76 -7.20
C ARG A 210 -6.09 15.37 -5.76
N PRO A 211 -5.18 14.75 -4.99
CA PRO A 211 -5.48 14.39 -3.61
C PRO A 211 -5.87 15.61 -2.76
N LEU A 212 -6.94 15.47 -1.97
CA LEU A 212 -7.29 16.46 -0.95
C LEU A 212 -6.49 16.17 0.33
N GLN A 213 -5.79 17.16 0.86
CA GLN A 213 -5.00 17.06 2.09
C GLN A 213 -5.56 17.98 3.17
N PHE A 214 -5.69 17.49 4.40
CA PHE A 214 -6.12 18.31 5.53
C PHE A 214 -5.50 17.86 6.86
N ALA A 215 -5.34 18.79 7.80
CA ALA A 215 -4.71 18.59 9.11
C ALA A 215 -5.68 18.89 10.26
N TYR A 216 -5.52 18.23 11.41
CA TYR A 216 -6.33 18.52 12.60
C TYR A 216 -5.62 18.08 13.89
N GLU A 217 -6.13 18.60 15.01
CA GLU A 217 -5.65 18.28 16.36
C GLU A 217 -6.78 17.58 17.12
N SER A 218 -6.56 16.33 17.54
CA SER A 218 -7.54 15.53 18.27
C SER A 218 -6.93 14.24 18.83
N GLU A 219 -7.37 13.80 20.00
CA GLU A 219 -7.09 12.46 20.53
C GLU A 219 -7.69 11.33 19.65
N LYS A 220 -8.70 11.63 18.81
CA LYS A 220 -9.31 10.65 17.91
C LYS A 220 -8.38 10.29 16.74
N PHE A 221 -7.55 9.26 16.90
CA PHE A 221 -6.82 8.64 15.81
C PHE A 221 -7.74 7.65 15.05
N MET A 222 -8.46 8.16 14.04
CA MET A 222 -9.48 7.38 13.32
C MET A 222 -9.60 7.76 11.83
N LEU A 223 -10.28 6.93 11.04
CA LEU A 223 -10.62 7.20 9.63
C LEU A 223 -12.11 6.85 9.35
N PRO A 224 -12.93 7.81 8.86
CA PRO A 224 -14.38 7.68 8.75
C PRO A 224 -14.83 6.91 7.47
N ILE A 225 -14.54 5.62 7.43
CA ILE A 225 -14.73 4.75 6.27
C ILE A 225 -16.20 4.47 5.90
N ARG A 226 -17.17 4.70 6.81
CA ARG A 226 -18.57 4.27 6.59
C ARG A 226 -19.34 5.18 5.64
N LEU A 227 -18.94 6.45 5.49
CA LEU A 227 -19.61 7.33 4.53
C LEU A 227 -19.41 6.85 3.08
N GLY A 228 -18.25 6.25 2.77
CA GLY A 228 -17.99 5.73 1.43
C GLY A 228 -18.99 4.64 1.01
N MET A 229 -19.39 3.80 1.96
CA MET A 229 -20.37 2.74 1.72
C MET A 229 -21.75 3.26 1.29
N ALA A 230 -22.10 4.52 1.55
CA ALA A 230 -23.39 5.07 1.17
C ALA A 230 -23.61 5.13 -0.36
N ASN A 231 -22.51 5.17 -1.13
CA ASN A 231 -22.50 5.21 -2.60
C ASN A 231 -21.93 3.92 -3.25
N ALA A 232 -21.62 2.90 -2.45
CA ALA A 232 -20.96 1.68 -2.90
C ALA A 232 -21.91 0.70 -3.61
N LYS A 233 -21.41 -0.01 -4.63
CA LYS A 233 -22.12 -1.11 -5.32
C LYS A 233 -21.91 -2.49 -4.71
N GLY A 234 -21.08 -2.60 -3.67
CA GLY A 234 -20.67 -3.88 -3.06
C GLY A 234 -19.57 -3.66 -2.01
N PRO A 235 -18.74 -4.69 -1.73
CA PRO A 235 -17.55 -4.53 -0.88
C PRO A 235 -16.59 -3.48 -1.41
N GLN A 236 -15.70 -2.96 -0.55
CA GLN A 236 -14.79 -1.87 -0.91
C GLN A 236 -13.37 -2.09 -0.32
N ASP A 237 -12.32 -1.94 -1.15
CA ASP A 237 -10.88 -2.00 -0.81
C ASP A 237 -10.29 -0.60 -0.51
N LEU A 238 -9.80 -0.39 0.70
CA LEU A 238 -9.04 0.80 1.11
C LEU A 238 -7.57 0.43 1.31
N ILE A 239 -6.65 1.22 0.75
CA ILE A 239 -5.22 1.18 1.10
C ILE A 239 -4.87 2.43 1.92
N ALA A 240 -4.32 2.24 3.11
CA ALA A 240 -3.93 3.31 4.03
C ALA A 240 -2.42 3.27 4.34
N TYR A 241 -1.74 4.36 4.03
CA TYR A 241 -0.33 4.61 4.33
C TYR A 241 -0.23 5.40 5.63
N MET A 242 -0.05 4.70 6.75
CA MET A 242 0.10 5.32 8.06
C MET A 242 1.57 5.72 8.25
N LEU A 243 1.83 7.01 8.50
CA LEU A 243 3.17 7.56 8.73
C LEU A 243 3.26 8.08 10.17
N THR A 244 4.15 7.50 10.97
CA THR A 244 4.29 7.75 12.40
C THR A 244 5.76 7.88 12.81
N ARG A 245 6.05 8.35 14.03
CA ARG A 245 7.42 8.58 14.50
C ARG A 245 8.08 7.34 15.13
N ASN A 246 7.31 6.53 15.86
CA ASN A 246 7.84 5.64 16.89
C ASN A 246 7.65 4.15 16.58
N GLY A 247 6.51 3.73 16.01
CA GLY A 247 6.24 2.32 15.70
C GLY A 247 5.07 2.12 14.73
N ARG A 248 4.84 0.87 14.32
CA ARG A 248 3.77 0.54 13.36
C ARG A 248 2.38 0.89 13.90
N VAL A 249 1.45 1.11 12.99
CA VAL A 249 0.03 1.38 13.32
C VAL A 249 -0.80 0.10 13.16
N GLU A 250 -1.81 -0.05 14.01
CA GLU A 250 -2.83 -1.10 13.89
C GLU A 250 -4.22 -0.57 14.28
N THR A 251 -5.26 -1.28 13.88
CA THR A 251 -6.63 -1.00 14.34
C THR A 251 -6.85 -1.49 15.77
N SER A 252 -7.52 -0.67 16.57
CA SER A 252 -7.89 -1.00 17.96
C SER A 252 -9.29 -1.62 18.09
N ASN A 253 -10.21 -1.39 17.14
CA ASN A 253 -11.55 -2.00 17.11
C ASN A 253 -11.73 -3.15 16.10
N TYR A 254 -10.73 -3.44 15.26
CA TYR A 254 -10.73 -4.56 14.31
C TYR A 254 -9.44 -5.39 14.42
N ARG A 255 -9.48 -6.65 13.98
CA ARG A 255 -8.28 -7.50 13.86
C ARG A 255 -7.34 -6.93 12.79
N THR A 256 -6.20 -6.38 13.19
CA THR A 256 -5.06 -6.20 12.30
C THR A 256 -4.25 -7.50 12.23
N ILE A 257 -4.00 -8.02 11.03
CA ILE A 257 -3.23 -9.26 10.82
C ILE A 257 -2.20 -9.07 9.69
N LYS A 258 -1.08 -9.79 9.73
CA LYS A 258 -0.08 -9.76 8.64
C LYS A 258 -0.58 -10.60 7.46
N LEU A 259 -0.50 -10.05 6.24
CA LEU A 259 -0.83 -10.77 5.02
C LEU A 259 0.17 -11.93 4.77
N PRO A 260 -0.24 -13.08 4.18
CA PRO A 260 0.68 -14.20 3.93
C PRO A 260 1.89 -13.81 3.08
N ALA A 261 3.10 -14.13 3.56
CA ALA A 261 4.36 -13.63 3.02
C ALA A 261 5.52 -14.63 3.19
N ASN A 262 6.59 -14.42 2.44
CA ASN A 262 7.81 -15.25 2.35
C ASN A 262 7.55 -16.69 1.90
N MET A 263 6.59 -16.85 0.98
CA MET A 263 6.19 -18.13 0.37
C MET A 263 6.85 -18.31 -0.99
N ASP A 264 7.34 -19.52 -1.27
CA ASP A 264 7.87 -19.93 -2.58
C ASP A 264 6.69 -20.28 -3.51
N LEU A 265 6.60 -19.60 -4.66
CA LEU A 265 5.50 -19.71 -5.62
C LEU A 265 6.00 -20.05 -7.04
N PRO A 266 5.12 -20.56 -7.93
CA PRO A 266 5.50 -20.99 -9.27
C PRO A 266 6.07 -19.86 -10.14
N VAL A 267 7.20 -20.14 -10.80
CA VAL A 267 7.96 -19.19 -11.63
C VAL A 267 7.14 -18.51 -12.74
N PHE A 268 6.05 -19.12 -13.23
CA PHE A 268 5.20 -18.51 -14.26
C PHE A 268 4.53 -17.21 -13.81
N LEU A 269 4.43 -16.93 -12.51
CA LEU A 269 3.79 -15.71 -12.00
C LEU A 269 4.46 -14.41 -12.47
N LYS A 270 5.73 -14.43 -12.90
CA LYS A 270 6.38 -13.25 -13.47
C LYS A 270 5.99 -12.92 -14.91
N GLN A 271 5.14 -13.73 -15.55
CA GLN A 271 4.78 -13.57 -16.96
C GLN A 271 3.57 -12.63 -17.08
N GLY A 272 3.81 -11.44 -17.66
CA GLY A 272 2.76 -10.45 -17.91
C GLY A 272 1.97 -10.10 -16.65
N ASP A 273 0.66 -10.34 -16.70
CA ASP A 273 -0.28 -9.98 -15.64
C ASP A 273 -0.47 -11.07 -14.56
N GLU A 274 0.21 -12.22 -14.65
CA GLU A 274 -0.02 -13.36 -13.74
C GLU A 274 0.18 -12.98 -12.25
N PHE A 275 1.21 -12.22 -11.89
CA PHE A 275 1.40 -11.74 -10.51
C PHE A 275 0.28 -10.82 -10.04
N ARG A 276 -0.22 -9.92 -10.90
CA ARG A 276 -1.33 -9.01 -10.58
C ARG A 276 -2.64 -9.78 -10.38
N ASN A 277 -2.85 -10.81 -11.19
CA ASN A 277 -4.03 -11.68 -11.12
C ASN A 277 -3.97 -12.59 -9.88
N PHE A 278 -2.79 -13.16 -9.59
CA PHE A 278 -2.50 -13.84 -8.33
C PHE A 278 -2.80 -12.94 -7.13
N TYR A 279 -2.31 -11.70 -7.13
CA TYR A 279 -2.48 -10.80 -5.99
C TYR A 279 -3.97 -10.51 -5.71
N LYS A 280 -4.74 -10.18 -6.75
CA LYS A 280 -6.19 -9.96 -6.65
C LYS A 280 -6.94 -11.20 -6.15
N ALA A 281 -6.58 -12.39 -6.62
CA ALA A 281 -7.19 -13.65 -6.20
C ALA A 281 -6.82 -14.00 -4.75
N MET A 282 -5.54 -13.90 -4.39
CA MET A 282 -5.01 -14.16 -3.06
C MET A 282 -5.65 -13.24 -2.02
N PHE A 283 -5.60 -11.91 -2.23
CA PHE A 283 -6.17 -10.96 -1.27
C PHE A 283 -7.67 -11.16 -1.13
N GLY A 284 -8.39 -11.39 -2.24
CA GLY A 284 -9.81 -11.69 -2.22
C GLY A 284 -10.16 -12.99 -1.49
N GLU A 285 -9.28 -13.98 -1.48
CA GLU A 285 -9.46 -15.24 -0.78
C GLU A 285 -9.09 -15.15 0.71
N GLN A 286 -8.01 -14.46 1.07
CA GLN A 286 -7.67 -14.21 2.49
C GLN A 286 -8.74 -13.35 3.17
N ALA A 287 -9.25 -12.31 2.48
CA ALA A 287 -10.34 -11.48 2.99
C ALA A 287 -11.63 -12.29 3.23
N LYS A 288 -11.97 -13.26 2.35
CA LYS A 288 -13.10 -14.19 2.58
C LYS A 288 -12.88 -15.10 3.77
N LYS A 289 -11.66 -15.64 3.96
CA LYS A 289 -11.31 -16.53 5.09
C LYS A 289 -11.47 -15.82 6.44
N GLU A 290 -11.12 -14.54 6.50
CA GLU A 290 -11.39 -13.66 7.65
C GLU A 290 -12.81 -13.08 7.67
N GLY A 291 -13.73 -13.60 6.84
CA GLY A 291 -15.14 -13.19 6.81
C GLY A 291 -15.36 -11.70 6.52
N LEU A 292 -14.46 -11.06 5.77
CA LEU A 292 -14.38 -9.61 5.53
C LEU A 292 -14.36 -8.76 6.82
N ARG A 293 -13.69 -9.23 7.90
CA ARG A 293 -13.62 -8.55 9.22
C ARG A 293 -12.19 -8.24 9.73
N ALA A 294 -11.19 -8.36 8.85
CA ALA A 294 -9.79 -8.11 9.18
C ALA A 294 -9.19 -6.97 8.34
N VAL A 295 -8.24 -6.26 8.94
CA VAL A 295 -7.36 -5.29 8.28
C VAL A 295 -6.00 -5.97 8.07
N PHE A 296 -5.53 -6.00 6.83
CA PHE A 296 -4.29 -6.66 6.47
C PHE A 296 -3.13 -5.66 6.50
N THR A 297 -2.10 -5.94 7.30
CA THR A 297 -0.80 -5.29 7.18
C THR A 297 -0.04 -5.91 6.01
N GLU A 298 0.24 -5.11 4.99
CA GLU A 298 1.04 -5.52 3.82
C GLU A 298 2.53 -5.18 3.99
N TYR A 299 2.83 -4.14 4.77
CA TYR A 299 4.20 -3.64 4.97
C TYR A 299 4.28 -2.84 6.27
N PHE A 300 5.37 -2.98 7.03
CA PHE A 300 5.84 -1.92 7.92
C PHE A 300 7.36 -1.93 8.07
N TRP A 301 7.98 -0.74 8.06
CA TRP A 301 9.43 -0.55 8.14
C TRP A 301 9.71 0.90 8.56
N ASP A 302 10.85 1.11 9.22
CA ASP A 302 11.45 2.42 9.43
C ASP A 302 12.04 2.98 8.12
N MET A 303 11.48 4.06 7.58
CA MET A 303 11.91 4.62 6.28
C MET A 303 13.31 5.25 6.29
N SER A 304 13.97 5.33 7.45
CA SER A 304 15.34 5.87 7.55
C SER A 304 16.41 5.02 6.82
N TRP A 305 16.12 3.75 6.52
CA TRP A 305 17.00 2.87 5.75
C TRP A 305 16.21 1.76 5.04
N CYS A 306 16.78 1.17 3.99
CA CYS A 306 16.33 -0.11 3.47
C CYS A 306 17.52 -0.96 3.03
N ASP A 307 17.42 -2.26 3.28
CA ASP A 307 18.33 -3.26 2.71
C ASP A 307 17.61 -4.63 2.66
N PRO A 308 17.42 -5.24 1.48
CA PRO A 308 17.56 -4.65 0.15
C PRO A 308 16.40 -3.70 -0.18
N CYS A 309 16.72 -2.49 -0.64
CA CYS A 309 15.74 -1.58 -1.25
C CYS A 309 15.19 -2.16 -2.58
N ALA A 310 13.94 -1.84 -2.92
CA ALA A 310 13.43 -1.98 -4.30
C ALA A 310 12.90 -0.65 -4.88
N ALA A 311 12.86 0.40 -4.05
CA ALA A 311 12.74 1.79 -4.42
C ALA A 311 13.47 2.61 -3.34
N ASP A 312 14.00 3.77 -3.70
CA ASP A 312 14.60 4.69 -2.73
C ASP A 312 13.53 5.19 -1.74
N PRO A 313 13.87 5.34 -0.44
CA PRO A 313 12.98 5.99 0.53
C PRO A 313 12.52 7.37 0.07
N LEU A 314 11.37 7.82 0.58
CA LEU A 314 10.91 9.17 0.30
C LEU A 314 11.89 10.19 0.89
N SER A 315 12.32 11.12 0.05
CA SER A 315 13.13 12.26 0.46
C SER A 315 12.41 13.13 1.51
N PRO A 316 13.13 13.95 2.29
CA PRO A 316 12.52 14.87 3.25
C PRO A 316 11.43 15.77 2.64
N ASP A 317 11.53 16.11 1.37
CA ASP A 317 10.54 16.94 0.67
C ASP A 317 9.32 16.16 0.20
N GLU A 318 9.46 14.88 -0.16
CA GLU A 318 8.33 13.98 -0.38
C GLU A 318 7.60 13.67 0.92
N LEU A 319 8.32 13.46 2.02
CA LEU A 319 7.75 13.26 3.35
C LEU A 319 6.97 14.50 3.81
N ARG A 320 7.51 15.72 3.66
CA ARG A 320 6.76 16.96 3.94
C ARG A 320 5.50 17.09 3.08
N LYS A 321 5.57 16.75 1.79
CA LYS A 321 4.38 16.73 0.89
C LYS A 321 3.34 15.66 1.27
N ALA A 322 3.77 14.54 1.85
CA ALA A 322 2.88 13.52 2.42
C ALA A 322 2.15 13.99 3.69
N GLY A 323 2.61 15.09 4.30
CA GLY A 323 2.08 15.67 5.54
C GLY A 323 2.99 15.52 6.76
N VAL A 324 4.22 14.99 6.60
CA VAL A 324 5.14 14.76 7.74
C VAL A 324 5.75 16.07 8.24
N PHE A 325 5.19 16.58 9.34
CA PHE A 325 5.49 17.89 9.92
C PHE A 325 6.69 17.92 10.90
N TRP A 326 7.32 16.77 11.18
CA TRP A 326 8.51 16.68 12.04
C TRP A 326 9.83 16.50 11.27
N VAL A 327 9.76 16.34 9.95
CA VAL A 327 10.92 16.20 9.06
C VAL A 327 11.57 17.57 8.79
N ASN A 328 12.89 17.64 8.87
CA ASN A 328 13.68 18.88 8.77
C ASN A 328 13.28 19.99 9.77
N ARG A 329 12.87 19.60 10.99
CA ARG A 329 12.96 20.51 12.14
C ARG A 329 14.46 20.77 12.39
N SER A 330 14.91 22.01 12.20
CA SER A 330 16.29 22.42 12.52
C SER A 330 16.61 22.14 14.00
N ASP A 331 17.88 21.88 14.31
CA ASP A 331 18.36 21.43 15.63
C ASP A 331 18.20 22.44 16.80
N ALA A 332 17.39 23.49 16.62
CA ALA A 332 17.03 24.45 17.65
C ALA A 332 16.09 23.86 18.72
N ASP A 333 15.23 22.91 18.33
CA ASP A 333 14.34 22.16 19.25
C ASP A 333 14.99 20.85 19.76
N ALA A 334 16.21 20.52 19.31
CA ALA A 334 16.93 19.33 19.74
C ALA A 334 17.54 19.53 21.14
N PRO A 335 17.45 18.54 22.07
CA PRO A 335 18.14 18.62 23.35
C PRO A 335 19.66 18.78 23.15
N GLN A 336 20.17 19.95 23.50
CA GLN A 336 21.61 20.26 23.46
C GLN A 336 22.39 19.18 24.23
N PRO A 337 23.44 18.56 23.65
CA PRO A 337 24.24 17.58 24.36
C PRO A 337 24.86 18.19 25.62
N VAL A 338 24.44 17.70 26.79
CA VAL A 338 24.92 18.20 28.08
C VAL A 338 26.45 18.02 28.15
N PRO A 339 27.26 19.08 28.34
CA PRO A 339 28.71 18.94 28.32
C PRO A 339 29.19 18.08 29.51
N LEU A 340 29.71 16.89 29.22
CA LEU A 340 30.35 16.03 30.23
C LEU A 340 31.59 16.76 30.80
N PRO A 341 31.65 17.03 32.11
CA PRO A 341 32.81 17.69 32.70
C PRO A 341 34.07 16.82 32.58
N GLY A 342 35.22 17.44 32.27
CA GLY A 342 36.54 16.82 32.46
C GLY A 342 37.29 16.29 31.23
N ARG A 343 36.94 16.69 29.99
CA ARG A 343 37.80 16.45 28.82
C ARG A 343 38.35 17.76 28.21
N PRO A 344 39.68 17.98 28.22
CA PRO A 344 40.30 19.09 27.50
C PRO A 344 40.02 19.01 25.99
N GLY A 345 39.79 20.16 25.36
CA GLY A 345 39.21 20.22 24.02
C GLY A 345 40.16 19.84 22.88
N ILE A 346 39.78 18.83 22.11
CA ILE A 346 40.13 18.75 20.68
C ILE A 346 38.92 19.30 19.93
N LEU A 347 39.07 20.45 19.27
CA LEU A 347 38.01 21.03 18.44
C LEU A 347 37.68 20.09 17.27
N PRO A 348 36.44 19.59 17.14
CA PRO A 348 36.06 18.85 15.95
C PRO A 348 36.15 19.76 14.73
N ARG A 349 36.89 19.34 13.70
CA ARG A 349 36.75 19.96 12.38
C ARG A 349 35.29 19.79 11.93
N PRO A 350 34.62 20.81 11.38
CA PRO A 350 33.28 20.65 10.84
C PRO A 350 33.31 19.65 9.68
N MET A 351 32.92 18.40 9.94
CA MET A 351 32.53 17.50 8.87
C MET A 351 31.24 18.04 8.28
N PRO A 352 31.12 18.20 6.94
CA PRO A 352 29.83 18.50 6.34
C PRO A 352 28.88 17.34 6.69
N PRO A 353 27.62 17.60 7.07
CA PRO A 353 26.69 16.53 7.36
C PRO A 353 26.51 15.67 6.11
N MET A 354 26.71 14.35 6.25
CA MET A 354 26.33 13.42 5.19
C MET A 354 24.83 13.60 4.91
N GLY A 355 24.49 13.84 3.65
CA GLY A 355 23.12 14.18 3.25
C GLY A 355 22.15 13.03 3.57
N GLY A 356 20.95 13.37 4.05
CA GLY A 356 19.92 12.37 4.37
C GLY A 356 20.13 11.69 5.72
N GLY A 357 20.31 12.46 6.79
CA GLY A 357 20.20 11.92 8.15
C GLY A 357 18.87 11.20 8.34
N ALA A 358 18.92 9.98 8.89
CA ALA A 358 17.81 9.08 9.17
C ALA A 358 16.55 9.81 9.68
N GLN A 359 15.56 10.02 8.82
CA GLN A 359 14.30 10.64 9.24
C GLN A 359 13.46 9.60 10.00
N PRO A 360 13.08 9.84 11.28
CA PRO A 360 12.31 8.89 12.07
C PRO A 360 10.86 8.87 11.58
N VAL A 361 10.59 8.06 10.57
CA VAL A 361 9.27 7.85 9.96
C VAL A 361 9.05 6.35 9.78
N MET A 362 8.23 5.77 10.64
CA MET A 362 7.69 4.43 10.45
C MET A 362 6.55 4.51 9.43
N LEU A 363 6.65 3.77 8.33
CA LEU A 363 5.54 3.56 7.41
C LEU A 363 4.85 2.24 7.76
N THR A 364 3.53 2.25 7.83
CA THR A 364 2.68 1.04 7.83
C THR A 364 1.71 1.11 6.66
N ARG A 365 1.69 0.08 5.81
CA ARG A 365 0.69 -0.11 4.75
C ARG A 365 -0.38 -1.07 5.24
N LEU A 366 -1.59 -0.56 5.44
CA LEU A 366 -2.78 -1.32 5.76
C LEU A 366 -3.67 -1.43 4.51
N HIS A 367 -4.29 -2.58 4.31
CA HIS A 367 -5.27 -2.82 3.25
C HIS A 367 -6.48 -3.56 3.83
N VAL A 368 -7.70 -3.08 3.56
CA VAL A 368 -8.93 -3.65 4.10
C VAL A 368 -10.01 -3.73 3.03
N ARG A 369 -10.65 -4.91 2.91
CA ARG A 369 -11.87 -5.11 2.13
C ARG A 369 -13.07 -5.17 3.06
N TYR A 370 -13.97 -4.18 2.99
CA TYR A 370 -15.07 -4.04 3.93
C TYR A 370 -16.45 -3.93 3.29
N THR A 371 -17.49 -4.19 4.10
CA THR A 371 -18.91 -3.98 3.78
C THR A 371 -19.62 -3.31 4.97
N PRO A 372 -20.85 -2.76 4.82
CA PRO A 372 -21.58 -2.15 5.93
C PRO A 372 -21.89 -3.13 7.08
N GLU A 373 -22.03 -4.42 6.76
CA GLU A 373 -22.38 -5.48 7.69
C GLU A 373 -21.16 -6.04 8.44
N THR A 374 -19.96 -5.87 7.89
CA THR A 374 -18.71 -6.40 8.48
C THR A 374 -17.81 -5.34 9.09
N PHE A 375 -17.91 -4.09 8.63
CA PHE A 375 -17.33 -2.91 9.27
C PHE A 375 -18.44 -1.89 9.63
N PRO A 376 -19.26 -2.18 10.66
CA PRO A 376 -20.33 -1.30 11.10
C PRO A 376 -19.82 -0.04 11.83
N GLU A 377 -18.54 -0.01 12.20
CA GLU A 377 -17.82 1.10 12.83
C GLU A 377 -16.66 1.61 11.98
N ASP A 378 -16.24 2.84 12.24
CA ASP A 378 -15.09 3.47 11.59
C ASP A 378 -13.77 2.87 12.07
N LEU A 379 -12.69 2.99 11.29
CA LEU A 379 -11.39 2.45 11.72
C LEU A 379 -10.83 3.32 12.84
N MET A 380 -10.70 2.75 14.03
CA MET A 380 -9.97 3.34 15.16
C MET A 380 -8.55 2.76 15.16
N PHE A 381 -7.53 3.60 15.37
CA PHE A 381 -6.13 3.20 15.29
C PHE A 381 -5.36 3.44 16.60
N GLN A 382 -4.23 2.74 16.73
CA GLN A 382 -3.22 3.01 17.74
C GLN A 382 -1.80 2.93 17.14
N GLU A 383 -0.90 3.81 17.58
CA GLU A 383 0.53 3.65 17.34
C GLU A 383 1.07 2.64 18.37
N THR A 384 1.78 1.62 17.88
CA THR A 384 2.40 0.59 18.72
C THR A 384 3.85 0.93 19.07
N LYS A 385 4.46 0.15 19.95
CA LYS A 385 5.92 0.18 20.20
C LYS A 385 6.71 -0.79 19.30
N ASP A 386 6.05 -1.42 18.33
CA ASP A 386 6.68 -2.42 17.45
C ASP A 386 7.38 -1.73 16.26
N ARG A 387 8.69 -1.95 16.18
CA ARG A 387 9.60 -1.48 15.12
C ARG A 387 10.32 -2.64 14.41
N GLN A 388 9.77 -3.85 14.46
CA GLN A 388 10.24 -4.91 13.57
C GLN A 388 10.02 -4.49 12.10
N ASN A 389 10.70 -5.14 11.17
CA ASN A 389 10.44 -4.93 9.75
C ASN A 389 9.57 -6.07 9.21
N PHE A 390 8.58 -5.73 8.39
CA PHE A 390 7.73 -6.67 7.69
C PHE A 390 7.43 -6.18 6.28
N GLN A 391 7.47 -7.12 5.32
CA GLN A 391 7.08 -6.87 3.94
C GLN A 391 6.41 -8.13 3.39
N THR A 392 5.24 -7.96 2.79
CA THR A 392 4.67 -8.98 1.93
C THR A 392 5.58 -9.19 0.73
N ARG A 393 6.21 -10.36 0.67
CA ARG A 393 7.14 -10.76 -0.38
C ARG A 393 6.84 -12.20 -0.78
N TYR A 394 6.66 -12.43 -2.06
CA TYR A 394 6.54 -13.76 -2.65
C TYR A 394 7.83 -14.10 -3.38
N VAL A 395 8.19 -15.38 -3.41
CA VAL A 395 9.53 -15.82 -3.82
C VAL A 395 9.41 -16.73 -5.04
N LEU A 396 10.19 -16.46 -6.08
CA LEU A 396 10.34 -17.34 -7.24
C LEU A 396 11.72 -17.99 -7.21
N ARG A 397 11.78 -19.33 -7.21
CA ARG A 397 13.04 -20.08 -7.25
C ARG A 397 13.27 -20.71 -8.61
N HIS A 398 14.09 -20.07 -9.43
CA HIS A 398 14.51 -20.58 -10.72
C HIS A 398 15.43 -21.78 -10.52
N PRO A 399 15.06 -22.98 -11.03
CA PRO A 399 15.95 -24.11 -10.97
C PRO A 399 17.14 -23.93 -11.91
N ALA A 400 18.29 -24.48 -11.53
CA ALA A 400 19.46 -24.54 -12.38
C ALA A 400 19.17 -25.37 -13.63
N LYS A 401 19.64 -24.91 -14.79
CA LYS A 401 19.55 -25.65 -16.05
C LYS A 401 20.64 -26.71 -16.07
N VAL A 402 20.27 -27.96 -15.80
CA VAL A 402 21.18 -29.10 -15.73
C VAL A 402 20.47 -30.35 -16.25
N GLU A 403 21.14 -31.11 -17.11
CA GLU A 403 20.62 -32.38 -17.62
C GLU A 403 20.77 -33.50 -16.57
N PRO A 404 19.88 -34.51 -16.52
CA PRO A 404 19.93 -35.52 -15.46
C PRO A 404 21.22 -36.34 -15.43
N GLU A 405 21.91 -36.47 -16.57
CA GLU A 405 23.17 -37.19 -16.72
C GLU A 405 24.43 -36.32 -16.51
N ALA A 406 24.30 -35.00 -16.28
CA ALA A 406 25.44 -34.07 -16.29
C ALA A 406 26.43 -34.25 -15.12
N CYS A 407 25.96 -34.69 -13.96
CA CYS A 407 26.78 -35.07 -12.80
C CYS A 407 25.98 -35.99 -11.85
N ALA A 408 26.64 -36.60 -10.86
CA ALA A 408 25.99 -37.46 -9.88
C ALA A 408 24.94 -36.72 -9.03
N GLU A 409 25.18 -35.42 -8.82
CA GLU A 409 24.36 -34.50 -8.05
C GLU A 409 23.12 -34.01 -8.83
N ALA A 410 23.08 -34.17 -10.17
CA ALA A 410 22.00 -33.64 -11.02
C ALA A 410 20.66 -34.33 -10.76
N LYS A 411 20.61 -35.67 -10.72
CA LYS A 411 19.36 -36.43 -10.50
C LYS A 411 18.67 -36.11 -9.16
N PRO A 412 19.35 -36.20 -7.99
CA PRO A 412 18.71 -35.85 -6.72
C PRO A 412 18.34 -34.36 -6.64
N TYR A 413 19.08 -33.46 -7.30
CA TYR A 413 18.69 -32.05 -7.42
C TYR A 413 17.38 -31.87 -8.19
N LEU A 414 17.25 -32.45 -9.39
CA LEU A 414 16.05 -32.32 -10.23
C LEU A 414 14.81 -32.97 -9.58
N GLU A 415 14.98 -34.07 -8.84
CA GLU A 415 13.92 -34.64 -7.99
C GLU A 415 13.50 -33.70 -6.84
N GLY A 416 14.47 -33.02 -6.21
CA GLY A 416 14.23 -31.98 -5.21
C GLY A 416 13.42 -30.81 -5.79
N VAL A 417 13.80 -30.33 -6.98
CA VAL A 417 13.05 -29.28 -7.72
C VAL A 417 11.62 -29.72 -8.00
N ARG A 418 11.38 -30.97 -8.45
CA ARG A 418 10.03 -31.49 -8.69
C ARG A 418 9.16 -31.49 -7.43
N LYS A 419 9.72 -31.92 -6.29
CA LYS A 419 9.03 -31.89 -4.98
C LYS A 419 8.74 -30.46 -4.54
N ARG A 420 9.68 -29.53 -4.72
CA ARG A 420 9.50 -28.10 -4.42
C ARG A 420 8.42 -27.47 -5.29
N GLN A 421 8.45 -27.69 -6.60
CA GLN A 421 7.46 -27.13 -7.52
C GLN A 421 6.03 -27.62 -7.24
N GLU A 422 5.84 -28.88 -6.82
CA GLU A 422 4.52 -29.34 -6.37
C GLU A 422 4.08 -28.64 -5.06
N GLN A 423 5.00 -28.32 -4.15
CA GLN A 423 4.69 -27.48 -2.97
C GLN A 423 4.41 -26.02 -3.34
N GLU A 424 5.13 -25.43 -4.31
CA GLU A 424 4.86 -24.10 -4.87
C GLU A 424 3.43 -24.06 -5.47
N ALA A 425 3.03 -25.11 -6.19
CA ALA A 425 1.69 -25.24 -6.77
C ALA A 425 0.59 -25.32 -5.70
N GLN A 426 0.80 -26.14 -4.66
CA GLN A 426 -0.12 -26.27 -3.53
C GLN A 426 -0.25 -24.95 -2.75
N GLN A 427 0.86 -24.26 -2.48
CA GLN A 427 0.85 -22.93 -1.85
C GLN A 427 0.05 -21.92 -2.66
N LEU A 428 0.24 -21.86 -3.99
CA LEU A 428 -0.53 -20.98 -4.87
C LEU A 428 -2.04 -21.30 -4.82
N ALA A 429 -2.43 -22.57 -4.85
CA ALA A 429 -3.82 -23.01 -4.72
C ALA A 429 -4.42 -22.61 -3.36
N THR A 430 -3.73 -22.89 -2.25
CA THR A 430 -4.17 -22.54 -0.89
C THR A 430 -4.29 -21.03 -0.67
N LEU A 431 -3.43 -20.22 -1.28
CA LEU A 431 -3.50 -18.77 -1.22
C LEU A 431 -4.69 -18.18 -1.98
N THR A 432 -5.03 -18.74 -3.15
CA THR A 432 -5.97 -18.12 -4.11
C THR A 432 -7.34 -18.78 -4.19
N GLY A 433 -7.51 -20.00 -3.65
CA GLY A 433 -8.68 -20.84 -3.88
C GLY A 433 -8.74 -21.46 -5.29
N GLY A 434 -7.67 -21.35 -6.08
CA GLY A 434 -7.62 -21.84 -7.46
C GLY A 434 -7.46 -23.36 -7.62
N ASP A 435 -7.90 -23.89 -8.76
CA ASP A 435 -7.69 -25.31 -9.11
C ASP A 435 -6.20 -25.63 -9.27
N ILE A 436 -5.71 -26.54 -8.43
CA ILE A 436 -4.36 -27.08 -8.47
C ILE A 436 -3.99 -27.69 -9.83
N ASN A 437 -4.96 -28.25 -10.58
CA ASN A 437 -4.70 -28.88 -11.87
C ASN A 437 -4.54 -27.86 -12.99
N ALA A 438 -5.29 -26.76 -12.97
CA ALA A 438 -5.06 -25.58 -13.81
C ALA A 438 -3.70 -24.93 -13.51
N ILE A 439 -3.29 -24.85 -12.24
CA ILE A 439 -1.96 -24.37 -11.83
C ILE A 439 -0.85 -25.28 -12.40
N ARG A 440 -0.90 -26.60 -12.14
CA ARG A 440 0.08 -27.57 -12.64
C ARG A 440 0.25 -27.51 -14.17
N LYS A 441 -0.83 -27.27 -14.93
CA LYS A 441 -0.79 -27.12 -16.41
C LYS A 441 0.01 -25.89 -16.89
N LYS A 442 0.18 -24.85 -16.06
CA LYS A 442 1.03 -23.68 -16.38
C LYS A 442 2.51 -23.89 -16.02
N MET A 443 2.86 -24.98 -15.33
CA MET A 443 4.19 -25.17 -14.75
C MET A 443 5.11 -25.98 -15.66
N VAL A 444 6.31 -25.47 -15.89
CA VAL A 444 7.39 -26.21 -16.52
C VAL A 444 8.18 -26.95 -15.45
N LEU A 445 7.98 -28.27 -15.39
CA LEU A 445 8.78 -29.16 -14.55
C LEU A 445 10.17 -29.38 -15.19
N PRO A 446 11.24 -29.57 -14.40
CA PRO A 446 12.55 -29.96 -14.92
C PRO A 446 12.49 -31.31 -15.66
N PRO A 447 13.47 -31.63 -16.52
CA PRO A 447 13.53 -32.93 -17.18
C PRO A 447 13.39 -34.07 -16.17
N ALA A 448 12.66 -35.12 -16.56
CA ALA A 448 12.68 -36.37 -15.80
C ALA A 448 14.02 -37.06 -16.09
N PRO A 449 14.68 -37.70 -15.11
CA PRO A 449 15.66 -38.72 -15.44
C PRO A 449 14.96 -39.77 -16.32
N PRO A 450 15.62 -40.28 -17.39
CA PRO A 450 15.01 -41.29 -18.25
C PRO A 450 14.62 -42.49 -17.40
N GLN A 451 13.33 -42.84 -17.38
CA GLN A 451 12.88 -44.03 -16.68
C GLN A 451 13.45 -45.24 -17.40
N LYS A 452 14.42 -45.90 -16.76
CA LYS A 452 14.82 -47.25 -17.14
C LYS A 452 13.56 -48.12 -17.21
N PRO A 453 13.34 -48.87 -18.30
CA PRO A 453 12.23 -49.80 -18.36
C PRO A 453 12.25 -50.76 -17.17
N TRP A 454 11.09 -51.19 -16.71
CA TRP A 454 10.99 -52.04 -15.50
C TRP A 454 11.78 -53.36 -15.63
N TRP A 455 12.07 -53.81 -16.85
CA TRP A 455 12.87 -54.99 -17.15
C TRP A 455 14.40 -54.79 -17.02
N ASP A 456 14.92 -53.57 -17.01
CA ASP A 456 16.36 -53.30 -16.76
C ASP A 456 16.78 -53.82 -15.37
N ALA A 457 15.85 -53.77 -14.40
CA ALA A 457 16.05 -54.25 -13.05
C ALA A 457 16.00 -55.79 -12.92
N LEU A 458 15.50 -56.52 -13.93
CA LEU A 458 15.44 -57.98 -13.91
C LEU A 458 16.79 -58.63 -14.24
N TRP A 459 17.56 -58.03 -15.15
CA TRP A 459 18.64 -58.73 -15.85
C TRP A 459 20.06 -58.16 -15.60
N GLY A 460 20.19 -57.13 -14.78
CA GLY A 460 21.47 -56.75 -14.15
C GLY A 460 22.61 -56.32 -15.08
N ASN A 461 22.37 -56.14 -16.39
CA ASN A 461 23.38 -55.84 -17.41
C ASN A 461 23.89 -54.38 -17.35
N GLY A 462 24.49 -54.01 -16.22
CA GLY A 462 25.28 -52.79 -16.07
C GLY A 462 26.74 -53.02 -16.49
N LYS A 463 27.23 -52.15 -17.37
CA LYS A 463 28.65 -51.77 -17.44
C LYS A 463 28.78 -50.35 -16.90
#